data_AF-A0A9D9PAK1-F1
#
_entry.id   AF-A0A9D9PAK1-F1
#
_cell.length_a   1.000
_cell.length_b   1.000
_cell.length_c   1.000
_cell.angle_alpha   90.00
_cell.angle_beta   90.00
_cell.angle_gamma   90.00
#
_symmetry.space_group_name_H-M   'P 1'
#
loop_
_entity.id
_entity.type
_entity.pdbx_description
1 polymer ?
#
loop_
_entity_poly.entity_id
_entity_poly.type
_entity_poly.pdbx_seq_one_letter_code
_entity_poly.pdbx_strand_id
1 'polypeptide(L)'
;MRSLMTWLSSRGPEIAQALDQHREAICSAVNNRLMSTFAGLLANIESRHGGQYHQVTFSRTPRRLHQLLLVALALQAPSVLQREIEWSVRLLLRHGVTQHHIQSMVRWYFEAVRREVALDEHDRDNLAALEEAILATVYAIGDETEP
;
A
#
# COMPACT_ATOMS: atom_id res chain seq x y z
N MET A 1 -11.46 12.34 11.34
CA MET A 1 -12.46 11.59 10.54
C MET A 1 -13.43 12.49 9.77
N ARG A 2 -14.09 13.51 10.36
CA ARG A 2 -14.96 14.43 9.58
C ARG A 2 -14.24 15.14 8.44
N SER A 3 -13.00 15.61 8.65
CA SER A 3 -12.19 16.26 7.60
C SER A 3 -11.86 15.32 6.43
N LEU A 4 -11.43 14.09 6.72
CA LEU A 4 -11.05 13.11 5.69
C LEU A 4 -12.24 12.69 4.83
N MET A 5 -13.42 12.46 5.42
CA MET A 5 -14.63 12.12 4.65
C MET A 5 -15.07 13.28 3.76
N THR A 6 -15.03 14.52 4.27
CA THR A 6 -15.34 15.70 3.46
C THR A 6 -14.36 15.85 2.30
N TRP A 7 -13.06 15.63 2.54
CA TRP A 7 -12.04 15.64 1.48
C TRP A 7 -12.25 14.53 0.45
N LEU A 8 -12.52 13.28 0.89
CA LEU A 8 -12.81 12.17 -0.02
C LEU A 8 -14.00 12.47 -0.92
N SER A 9 -15.05 13.09 -0.39
CA SER A 9 -16.23 13.44 -1.17
C SER A 9 -15.97 14.54 -2.21
N SER A 10 -15.05 15.46 -1.97
CA SER A 10 -14.75 16.55 -2.90
C SER A 10 -13.60 16.22 -3.86
N ARG A 11 -12.59 15.48 -3.42
CA ARG A 11 -11.31 15.27 -4.13
C ARG A 11 -11.03 13.81 -4.48
N GLY A 12 -11.71 12.85 -3.85
CA GLY A 12 -11.41 11.42 -3.99
C GLY A 12 -11.26 10.93 -5.44
N PRO A 13 -12.26 11.15 -6.32
CA PRO A 13 -12.16 10.75 -7.73
C PRO A 13 -11.03 11.44 -8.52
N GLU A 14 -10.79 12.73 -8.27
CA GLU A 14 -9.72 13.50 -8.93
C GLU A 14 -8.34 12.98 -8.52
N ILE A 15 -8.15 12.75 -7.21
CA ILE A 15 -6.91 12.18 -6.67
C ILE A 15 -6.71 10.76 -7.16
N ALA A 16 -7.75 9.93 -7.21
CA ALA A 16 -7.66 8.59 -7.77
C ALA A 16 -7.17 8.63 -9.23
N GLN A 17 -7.73 9.53 -10.05
CA GLN A 17 -7.29 9.69 -11.43
C GLN A 17 -5.83 10.14 -11.53
N ALA A 18 -5.41 11.11 -10.71
CA ALA A 18 -4.02 11.55 -10.65
C ALA A 18 -3.08 10.42 -10.24
N LEU A 19 -3.43 9.62 -9.24
CA LEU A 19 -2.63 8.46 -8.85
C LEU A 19 -2.51 7.44 -10.00
N ASP A 20 -3.60 7.13 -10.71
CA ASP A 20 -3.59 6.13 -11.78
C ASP A 20 -2.75 6.56 -12.99
N GLN A 21 -2.72 7.86 -13.31
CA GLN A 21 -1.84 8.41 -14.35
C GLN A 21 -0.35 8.15 -14.06
N HIS A 22 0.02 8.09 -12.78
CA HIS A 22 1.39 7.85 -12.32
C HIS A 22 1.62 6.42 -11.82
N ARG A 23 0.66 5.50 -12.06
CA ARG A 23 0.68 4.11 -11.56
C ARG A 23 2.00 3.39 -11.83
N GLU A 24 2.49 3.44 -13.07
CA GLU A 24 3.69 2.71 -13.48
C GLU A 24 4.92 3.23 -12.74
N ALA A 25 5.07 4.54 -12.60
CA ALA A 25 6.18 5.17 -11.90
C ALA A 25 6.16 4.83 -10.40
N ILE A 26 4.99 4.99 -9.76
CA ILE A 26 4.79 4.70 -8.33
C ILE A 26 5.09 3.21 -8.05
N CYS A 27 4.44 2.30 -8.78
CA CYS A 27 4.57 0.86 -8.52
C CYS A 27 5.98 0.36 -8.81
N SER A 28 6.64 0.86 -9.86
CA SER A 28 8.02 0.47 -10.20
C SER A 28 9.02 0.94 -9.15
N ALA A 29 8.85 2.16 -8.62
CA ALA A 29 9.71 2.68 -7.55
C ALA A 29 9.63 1.80 -6.28
N VAL A 30 8.41 1.44 -5.86
CA VAL A 30 8.21 0.57 -4.69
C VAL A 30 8.73 -0.84 -4.96
N ASN A 31 8.44 -1.42 -6.13
CA ASN A 31 8.91 -2.75 -6.51
C ASN A 31 10.43 -2.85 -6.47
N ASN A 32 11.14 -1.91 -7.10
CA ASN A 32 12.60 -1.91 -7.15
C ASN A 32 13.21 -1.78 -5.74
N ARG A 33 12.59 -0.98 -4.87
CA ARG A 33 13.03 -0.82 -3.48
C ARG A 33 12.77 -2.06 -2.64
N LEU A 34 11.62 -2.72 -2.81
CA LEU A 34 11.31 -3.99 -2.17
C LEU A 34 12.31 -5.09 -2.57
N MET A 35 12.58 -5.24 -3.87
CA MET A 35 13.51 -6.25 -4.36
C MET A 35 14.95 -6.03 -3.88
N SER A 36 15.41 -4.78 -3.83
CA SER A 36 16.76 -4.46 -3.38
C SER A 36 16.93 -4.54 -1.86
N THR A 37 15.92 -4.14 -1.08
CA THR A 37 15.99 -4.10 0.39
C THR A 37 15.69 -5.47 1.01
N PHE A 38 14.75 -6.21 0.41
CA PHE A 38 14.26 -7.49 0.94
C PHE A 38 14.47 -8.62 -0.07
N ALA A 39 15.69 -8.75 -0.63
CA ALA A 39 15.99 -9.76 -1.65
C ALA A 39 15.68 -11.20 -1.20
N GLY A 40 15.81 -11.50 0.10
CA GLY A 40 15.47 -12.81 0.67
C GLY A 40 13.99 -13.02 0.99
N LEU A 41 13.16 -11.98 0.92
CA LEU A 41 11.72 -12.10 1.09
C LEU A 41 11.18 -12.98 -0.05
N LEU A 42 10.41 -14.01 0.32
CA LEU A 42 9.90 -15.05 -0.60
C LEU A 42 10.94 -16.04 -1.15
N ALA A 43 12.18 -16.11 -0.64
CA ALA A 43 13.17 -17.11 -1.09
C ALA A 43 12.64 -18.56 -0.99
N ASN A 44 11.84 -18.87 0.03
CA ASN A 44 11.18 -20.17 0.20
C ASN A 44 10.08 -20.45 -0.84
N ILE A 45 9.47 -19.40 -1.40
CA ILE A 45 8.49 -19.50 -2.49
C ILE A 45 9.22 -19.64 -3.82
N GLU A 46 10.29 -18.88 -4.02
CA GLU A 46 11.17 -18.99 -5.19
C GLU A 46 11.75 -20.40 -5.33
N SER A 47 12.23 -21.01 -4.24
CA SER A 47 12.77 -22.37 -4.28
C SER A 47 11.71 -23.42 -4.65
N ARG A 48 10.43 -23.15 -4.39
CA ARG A 48 9.30 -24.08 -4.66
C ARG A 48 8.63 -23.84 -6.02
N HIS A 49 8.62 -22.60 -6.51
CA HIS A 49 7.83 -22.19 -7.67
C HIS A 49 8.66 -21.51 -8.78
N GLY A 50 9.97 -21.32 -8.58
CA GLY A 50 10.91 -20.72 -9.53
C GLY A 50 10.98 -19.18 -9.45
N GLY A 51 12.09 -18.61 -9.93
CA GLY A 51 12.38 -17.16 -9.87
C GLY A 51 11.37 -16.26 -10.58
N GLN A 52 10.64 -16.78 -11.57
CA GLN A 52 9.53 -16.03 -12.21
C GLN A 52 8.39 -15.74 -11.21
N TYR A 53 8.14 -16.66 -10.28
CA TYR A 53 7.11 -16.48 -9.25
C TYR A 53 7.50 -15.39 -8.22
N HIS A 54 8.80 -15.23 -7.98
CA HIS A 54 9.35 -14.17 -7.14
C HIS A 54 9.12 -12.80 -7.79
N GLN A 55 9.56 -12.60 -9.03
CA GLN A 55 9.36 -11.34 -9.76
C GLN A 55 7.88 -10.97 -9.96
N VAL A 56 7.02 -11.97 -10.24
CA VAL A 56 5.58 -11.74 -10.39
C VAL A 56 4.94 -11.34 -9.07
N THR A 57 5.36 -11.93 -7.94
CA THR A 57 4.83 -11.56 -6.62
C THR A 57 5.22 -10.14 -6.22
N PHE A 58 6.49 -9.77 -6.38
CA PHE A 58 6.95 -8.41 -6.06
C PHE A 58 6.27 -7.37 -6.95
N SER A 59 6.16 -7.60 -8.26
CA SER A 59 5.51 -6.64 -9.17
C SER A 59 4.01 -6.49 -8.94
N ARG A 60 3.32 -7.56 -8.51
CA ARG A 60 1.87 -7.53 -8.23
C ARG A 60 1.53 -6.86 -6.89
N THR A 61 2.44 -6.86 -5.92
CA THR A 61 2.11 -6.41 -4.57
C THR A 61 1.85 -4.90 -4.49
N PRO A 62 2.74 -4.01 -4.99
CA PRO A 62 2.46 -2.56 -5.04
C PRO A 62 1.25 -2.22 -5.92
N ARG A 63 1.06 -2.96 -7.03
CA ARG A 63 -0.09 -2.77 -7.92
C ARG A 63 -1.44 -3.07 -7.23
N ARG A 64 -1.48 -4.10 -6.36
CA ARG A 64 -2.68 -4.41 -5.57
C ARG A 64 -2.99 -3.31 -4.56
N LEU A 65 -1.99 -2.84 -3.81
CA LEU A 65 -2.17 -1.71 -2.89
C LEU A 65 -2.65 -0.46 -3.65
N HIS A 66 -2.03 -0.16 -4.79
CA HIS A 66 -2.42 0.95 -5.65
C HIS A 66 -3.90 0.85 -6.04
N GLN A 67 -4.32 -0.30 -6.56
CA GLN A 67 -5.69 -0.49 -7.02
C GLN A 67 -6.73 -0.43 -5.89
N LEU A 68 -6.41 -0.97 -4.71
CA LEU A 68 -7.25 -0.82 -3.53
C LEU A 68 -7.41 0.65 -3.12
N LEU A 69 -6.32 1.42 -3.16
CA LEU A 69 -6.37 2.84 -2.85
C LEU A 69 -7.22 3.61 -3.87
N LEU A 70 -7.05 3.34 -5.17
CA LEU A 70 -7.87 3.94 -6.23
C LEU A 70 -9.36 3.68 -6.01
N VAL A 71 -9.73 2.43 -5.71
CA VAL A 71 -11.12 2.05 -5.46
C VAL A 71 -11.67 2.79 -4.24
N ALA A 72 -10.91 2.85 -3.14
CA ALA A 72 -11.33 3.52 -1.92
C ALA A 72 -11.52 5.03 -2.11
N LEU A 73 -10.63 5.67 -2.87
CA LEU A 73 -10.72 7.10 -3.22
C LEU A 73 -11.90 7.37 -4.15
N ALA A 74 -12.05 6.59 -5.23
CA ALA A 74 -13.08 6.77 -6.24
C ALA A 74 -14.49 6.49 -5.69
N LEU A 75 -14.64 5.47 -4.85
CA LEU A 75 -15.91 5.14 -4.19
C LEU A 75 -16.16 5.94 -2.91
N GLN A 76 -15.20 6.78 -2.49
CA GLN A 76 -15.28 7.55 -1.24
C GLN A 76 -15.53 6.65 -0.03
N ALA A 77 -14.96 5.44 -0.07
CA ALA A 77 -15.26 4.33 0.84
C ALA A 77 -13.98 3.87 1.54
N PRO A 78 -13.46 4.64 2.52
CA PRO A 78 -12.23 4.29 3.22
C PRO A 78 -12.37 3.01 4.06
N SER A 79 -13.61 2.62 4.41
CA SER A 79 -13.91 1.35 5.06
C SER A 79 -13.57 0.13 4.20
N VAL A 80 -13.67 0.23 2.87
CA VAL A 80 -13.26 -0.84 1.95
C VAL A 80 -11.75 -1.03 2.03
N LEU A 81 -10.99 0.07 1.99
CA LEU A 81 -9.54 0.02 2.13
C LEU A 81 -9.13 -0.63 3.45
N GLN A 82 -9.73 -0.18 4.57
CA GLN A 82 -9.43 -0.72 5.88
C GLN A 82 -9.65 -2.24 5.93
N ARG A 83 -10.82 -2.72 5.51
CA ARG A 83 -11.16 -4.16 5.53
C ARG A 83 -10.19 -4.99 4.68
N GLU A 84 -9.84 -4.51 3.49
CA GLU A 84 -8.94 -5.22 2.59
C GLU A 84 -7.49 -5.23 3.10
N ILE A 85 -7.05 -4.14 3.75
CA ILE A 85 -5.76 -4.09 4.43
C ILE A 85 -5.75 -5.06 5.61
N GLU A 86 -6.76 -5.06 6.47
CA GLU A 86 -6.85 -5.97 7.62
C GLU A 86 -6.73 -7.44 7.19
N TRP A 87 -7.49 -7.83 6.16
CA TRP A 87 -7.43 -9.18 5.60
C TRP A 87 -6.05 -9.49 5.01
N SER A 88 -5.49 -8.56 4.23
CA SER A 88 -4.18 -8.74 3.58
C SER A 88 -3.05 -8.89 4.60
N VAL A 89 -3.03 -8.07 5.65
CA VAL A 89 -2.01 -8.13 6.71
C VAL A 89 -2.04 -9.48 7.39
N ARG A 90 -3.22 -9.93 7.86
CA ARG A 90 -3.37 -11.23 8.54
C ARG A 90 -2.92 -12.40 7.66
N LEU A 91 -3.19 -12.33 6.35
CA LEU A 91 -2.74 -13.35 5.41
C LEU A 91 -1.21 -13.32 5.23
N LEU A 92 -0.63 -12.13 4.99
CA LEU A 92 0.80 -11.97 4.72
C LEU A 92 1.66 -12.41 5.91
N LEU A 93 1.26 -12.06 7.14
CA LEU A 93 1.95 -12.49 8.37
C LEU A 93 2.06 -14.02 8.45
N ARG A 94 0.99 -14.76 8.10
CA ARG A 94 0.98 -16.24 8.10
C ARG A 94 1.93 -16.87 7.08
N HIS A 95 2.35 -16.11 6.07
CA HIS A 95 3.24 -16.56 5.01
C HIS A 95 4.67 -16.01 5.16
N GLY A 96 5.04 -15.57 6.37
CA GLY A 96 6.41 -15.15 6.70
C GLY A 96 6.76 -13.73 6.25
N VAL A 97 5.78 -12.96 5.79
CA VAL A 97 5.96 -11.52 5.56
C VAL A 97 5.77 -10.81 6.90
N THR A 98 6.86 -10.31 7.49
CA THR A 98 6.81 -9.58 8.77
C THR A 98 6.07 -8.24 8.67
N GLN A 99 5.65 -7.72 9.83
CA GLN A 99 5.07 -6.39 9.98
C GLN A 99 5.99 -5.30 9.39
N HIS A 100 7.30 -5.41 9.59
CA HIS A 100 8.30 -4.49 9.04
C HIS A 100 8.27 -4.42 7.51
N HIS A 101 8.12 -5.55 6.82
CA HIS A 101 8.01 -5.55 5.34
C HIS A 101 6.76 -4.80 4.87
N ILE A 102 5.63 -5.03 5.53
CA ILE A 102 4.34 -4.43 5.16
C ILE A 102 4.39 -2.91 5.41
N GLN A 103 4.87 -2.48 6.57
CA GLN A 103 5.04 -1.06 6.91
C GLN A 103 5.97 -0.36 5.92
N SER A 104 7.11 -0.98 5.59
CA SER A 104 8.06 -0.44 4.64
C SER A 104 7.42 -0.24 3.27
N MET A 105 6.66 -1.23 2.79
CA MET A 105 5.93 -1.11 1.53
C MET A 105 4.92 0.05 1.54
N VAL A 106 4.12 0.18 2.59
CA VAL A 106 3.12 1.26 2.72
C VAL A 106 3.82 2.62 2.71
N ARG A 107 4.86 2.80 3.54
CA ARG A 107 5.63 4.05 3.61
C ARG A 107 6.25 4.41 2.27
N TRP A 108 6.89 3.46 1.60
CA TRP A 108 7.52 3.70 0.30
C TRP A 108 6.49 3.97 -0.81
N TYR A 109 5.30 3.40 -0.71
CA TYR A 109 4.22 3.70 -1.63
C TYR A 109 3.77 5.16 -1.51
N PHE A 110 3.48 5.64 -0.29
CA PHE A 110 3.08 7.03 -0.10
C PHE A 110 4.23 8.02 -0.33
N GLU A 111 5.48 7.63 -0.07
CA GLU A 111 6.67 8.39 -0.48
C GLU A 111 6.74 8.55 -2.00
N ALA A 112 6.53 7.47 -2.76
CA ALA A 112 6.49 7.52 -4.21
C ALA A 112 5.33 8.38 -4.71
N VAL A 113 4.12 8.27 -4.12
CA VAL A 113 2.99 9.16 -4.45
C VAL A 113 3.36 10.63 -4.29
N ARG A 114 3.97 11.01 -3.15
CA ARG A 114 4.39 12.40 -2.90
C ARG A 114 5.43 12.91 -3.89
N ARG A 115 6.24 12.02 -4.46
CA ARG A 115 7.29 12.38 -5.43
C ARG A 115 6.76 12.47 -6.86
N GLU A 116 5.92 11.52 -7.26
CA GLU A 116 5.48 11.39 -8.65
C GLU A 116 4.24 12.23 -8.98
N VAL A 117 3.39 12.53 -7.98
CA VAL A 117 2.10 13.19 -8.19
C VAL A 117 2.15 14.63 -7.69
N ALA A 118 1.73 15.57 -8.53
CA ALA A 118 1.60 16.97 -8.15
C ALA A 118 0.39 17.15 -7.23
N LEU A 119 0.64 17.20 -5.92
CA LEU A 119 -0.36 17.34 -4.87
C LEU A 119 -0.24 18.71 -4.22
N ASP A 120 -1.37 19.37 -3.97
CA ASP A 120 -1.39 20.55 -3.11
C ASP A 120 -1.13 20.18 -1.64
N GLU A 121 -1.04 21.16 -0.75
CA GLU A 121 -0.81 20.91 0.68
C GLU A 121 -1.95 20.14 1.33
N HIS A 122 -3.20 20.44 0.96
CA HIS A 122 -4.37 19.81 1.55
C HIS A 122 -4.49 18.33 1.17
N ASP A 123 -4.24 17.99 -0.09
CA ASP A 123 -4.23 16.60 -0.56
C ASP A 123 -3.08 15.81 0.06
N ARG A 124 -1.90 16.44 0.23
CA ARG A 124 -0.76 15.81 0.92
C ARG A 124 -1.09 15.45 2.36
N ASP A 125 -1.72 16.35 3.11
CA ASP A 125 -2.09 16.11 4.51
C ASP A 125 -3.13 14.98 4.64
N ASN A 126 -4.12 14.95 3.75
CA ASN A 126 -5.14 13.91 3.78
C ASN A 126 -4.58 12.53 3.36
N LEU A 127 -3.66 12.49 2.38
CA LEU A 127 -2.97 11.26 2.01
C LEU A 127 -2.03 10.78 3.13
N ALA A 128 -1.38 11.69 3.85
CA ALA A 128 -0.58 11.34 5.03
C ALA A 128 -1.48 10.78 6.16
N ALA A 129 -2.65 11.38 6.39
CA ALA A 129 -3.62 10.84 7.36
C ALA A 129 -4.10 9.44 6.97
N LEU A 130 -4.25 9.16 5.67
CA LEU A 130 -4.60 7.84 5.15
C LEU A 130 -3.47 6.83 5.29
N GLU A 131 -2.23 7.24 5.02
CA GLU A 131 -1.02 6.45 5.29
C GLU A 131 -0.97 6.01 6.76
N GLU A 132 -1.12 6.94 7.69
CA GLU A 132 -1.09 6.66 9.12
C GLU A 132 -2.24 5.75 9.57
N ALA A 133 -3.44 5.88 8.98
CA ALA A 133 -4.55 4.98 9.27
C ALA A 133 -4.27 3.52 8.83
N ILE A 134 -3.66 3.35 7.66
CA ILE A 134 -3.22 2.03 7.17
C ILE A 134 -2.13 1.48 8.10
N LEU A 135 -1.13 2.29 8.44
CA LEU A 135 -0.04 1.86 9.32
C LEU A 135 -0.55 1.47 10.71
N ALA A 136 -1.46 2.23 11.30
CA ALA A 136 -2.09 1.90 12.59
C ALA A 136 -2.80 0.53 12.54
N THR A 137 -3.44 0.21 11.41
CA THR A 137 -4.06 -1.11 11.19
C THR A 137 -3.02 -2.22 11.16
N VAL A 138 -1.90 -1.99 10.46
CA VAL A 138 -0.77 -2.95 10.41
C VAL A 138 -0.15 -3.14 11.80
N TYR A 139 -0.03 -2.07 12.59
CA TYR A 139 0.45 -2.13 13.97
C TYR A 139 -0.46 -2.99 14.84
N ALA A 140 -1.74 -2.65 14.92
CA ALA A 140 -2.71 -3.34 15.76
C ALA A 140 -2.76 -4.85 15.49
N ILE A 141 -2.71 -5.26 14.22
CA ILE A 141 -2.74 -6.69 13.86
C ILE A 141 -1.42 -7.39 14.17
N GLY A 142 -0.28 -6.71 13.99
CA GLY A 142 1.02 -7.31 14.32
C GLY A 142 1.13 -7.63 15.80
N ASP A 143 0.71 -6.69 16.66
CA ASP A 143 0.74 -6.85 18.13
C ASP A 143 -0.21 -7.98 18.60
N GLU A 144 -1.34 -8.21 17.92
CA GLU A 144 -2.23 -9.36 18.19
C GLU A 144 -1.60 -10.72 17.86
N THR A 145 -0.55 -10.74 17.03
CA THR A 145 0.08 -11.95 16.51
C THR A 145 1.45 -12.26 17.10
N GLU A 146 1.99 -11.37 17.92
CA GLU A 146 3.16 -11.66 18.76
C GLU A 146 2.73 -12.46 19.99
N PRO A 147 3.37 -13.62 20.28
CA PRO A 147 3.02 -14.49 21.41
C PRO A 147 3.40 -13.93 22.78
#